data_AF-A0A1I2FUN5-F1
#
_entry.id   AF-A0A1I2FUN5-F1
#
_cell.length_a   1.000
_cell.length_b   1.000
_cell.length_c   1.000
_cell.angle_alpha   90.00
_cell.angle_beta   90.00
_cell.angle_gamma   90.00
#
_symmetry.space_group_name_H-M   'P 1'
#
loop_
_entity.id
_entity.type
_entity.pdbx_description
1 polymer ?
#
loop_
_entity_poly.entity_id
_entity_poly.type
_entity_poly.pdbx_seq_one_letter_code
_entity_poly.pdbx_strand_id
1 'polypeptide(L)'
;MANREALRELQARLAARLQAARGEGSAISSWLAVESAGLRLLLPLEQAGEIFPWRGVRPVPYTQPWFLGVANLRGVLVGVADVAALLGAPGPRSDAALAESSLLSLNAAFEVNAALLVERLAGLRGPDAFVASEPPAAGAPPYLGPCHIDAQGGRWQVLDLQALSQHPAFLGISV
;
A
#
# COMPACT_ATOMS: atom_id res chain seq x y z
N MET A 1 -55.30 -8.14 18.02
CA MET A 1 -53.95 -8.58 18.47
C MET A 1 -53.03 -8.98 17.32
N ALA A 2 -53.54 -9.50 16.19
CA ALA A 2 -52.75 -9.96 15.02
C ALA A 2 -51.82 -8.93 14.34
N ASN A 3 -52.17 -7.64 14.35
CA ASN A 3 -51.36 -6.60 13.67
C ASN A 3 -50.00 -6.33 14.37
N ARG A 4 -49.91 -6.57 15.68
CA ARG A 4 -48.70 -6.33 16.47
C ARG A 4 -47.66 -7.45 16.32
N GLU A 5 -48.13 -8.68 16.06
CA GLU A 5 -47.26 -9.83 15.76
C GLU A 5 -46.71 -9.74 14.33
N ALA A 6 -47.55 -9.41 13.35
CA ALA A 6 -47.12 -9.19 11.97
C ALA A 6 -46.07 -8.08 11.84
N LEU A 7 -46.21 -6.99 12.61
CA LEU A 7 -45.23 -5.90 12.62
C LEU A 7 -43.89 -6.32 13.26
N ARG A 8 -43.92 -7.09 14.35
CA ARG A 8 -42.71 -7.60 15.01
C ARG A 8 -41.96 -8.59 14.12
N GLU A 9 -42.69 -9.43 13.40
CA GLU A 9 -42.09 -10.41 12.49
C GLU A 9 -41.46 -9.73 11.27
N LEU A 10 -42.11 -8.70 10.73
CA LEU A 10 -41.53 -7.85 9.68
C LEU A 10 -40.28 -7.11 10.17
N GLN A 11 -40.32 -6.53 11.37
CA GLN A 11 -39.18 -5.86 12.00
C GLN A 11 -38.01 -6.82 12.22
N ALA A 12 -38.27 -8.05 12.69
CA ALA A 12 -37.26 -9.07 12.88
C ALA A 12 -36.63 -9.51 11.55
N ARG A 13 -37.43 -9.70 10.50
CA ARG A 13 -36.92 -10.04 9.16
C ARG A 13 -36.11 -8.90 8.54
N LEU A 14 -36.52 -7.64 8.74
CA LEU A 14 -35.77 -6.47 8.27
C LEU A 14 -34.46 -6.28 9.04
N ALA A 15 -34.48 -6.45 10.36
CA ALA A 15 -33.27 -6.41 11.19
C ALA A 15 -32.29 -7.53 10.79
N ALA A 16 -32.78 -8.75 10.59
CA ALA A 16 -31.98 -9.87 10.10
C ALA A 16 -31.40 -9.60 8.69
N ARG A 17 -32.18 -9.01 7.77
CA ARG A 17 -31.66 -8.59 6.45
C ARG A 17 -30.63 -7.48 6.53
N LEU A 18 -30.81 -6.50 7.42
CA LEU A 18 -29.82 -5.44 7.65
C LEU A 18 -28.55 -5.97 8.30
N GLN A 19 -28.65 -6.95 9.22
CA GLN A 19 -27.50 -7.62 9.81
C GLN A 19 -26.78 -8.54 8.82
N ALA A 20 -27.52 -9.28 7.98
CA ALA A 20 -26.96 -10.07 6.90
C ALA A 20 -26.24 -9.18 5.88
N ALA A 21 -26.82 -8.05 5.48
CA ALA A 21 -26.18 -7.07 4.60
C ALA A 21 -24.94 -6.40 5.24
N ARG A 22 -24.87 -6.30 6.58
CA ARG A 22 -23.66 -5.87 7.31
C ARG A 22 -22.58 -6.96 7.37
N GLY A 23 -22.98 -8.24 7.39
CA GLY A 23 -22.08 -9.41 7.35
C GLY A 23 -21.63 -9.81 5.94
N GLU A 24 -22.39 -9.42 4.91
CA GLU A 24 -22.03 -9.46 3.48
C GLU A 24 -21.19 -8.24 3.06
N GLY A 25 -20.68 -7.47 4.02
CA GLY A 25 -19.53 -6.62 3.80
C GLY A 25 -18.32 -7.50 3.58
N SER A 26 -18.12 -7.95 2.33
CA SER A 26 -16.83 -8.41 1.80
C SER A 26 -15.73 -7.71 2.57
N ALA A 27 -14.89 -8.46 3.30
CA ALA A 27 -13.81 -7.90 4.10
C ALA A 27 -13.18 -6.76 3.32
N ILE A 28 -13.41 -5.52 3.79
CA ILE A 28 -13.07 -4.33 3.02
C ILE A 28 -11.56 -4.42 2.86
N SER A 29 -11.12 -4.63 1.61
CA SER A 29 -9.71 -4.70 1.32
C SER A 29 -9.10 -3.42 1.86
N SER A 30 -8.16 -3.57 2.78
CA SER A 30 -7.56 -2.45 3.52
C SER A 30 -6.19 -2.11 2.95
N TRP A 31 -5.53 -3.10 2.32
CA TRP A 31 -4.17 -2.95 1.80
C TRP A 31 -4.02 -3.47 0.37
N LEU A 32 -3.16 -2.80 -0.38
CA LEU A 32 -2.48 -3.34 -1.56
C LEU A 32 -1.21 -4.06 -1.09
N ALA A 33 -1.17 -5.37 -1.29
CA ALA A 33 0.00 -6.18 -1.01
C ALA A 33 0.98 -6.10 -2.19
N VAL A 34 2.23 -5.74 -1.91
CA VAL A 34 3.29 -5.62 -2.92
C VAL A 34 4.56 -6.30 -2.45
N GLU A 35 5.40 -6.66 -3.42
CA GLU A 35 6.72 -7.20 -3.18
C GLU A 35 7.79 -6.40 -3.91
N SER A 36 8.93 -6.19 -3.25
CA SER A 36 10.09 -5.51 -3.83
C SER A 36 11.37 -5.97 -3.15
N ALA A 37 12.33 -6.51 -3.91
CA ALA A 37 13.60 -7.04 -3.44
C ALA A 37 13.46 -8.07 -2.29
N GLY A 38 12.39 -8.88 -2.32
CA GLY A 38 12.07 -9.84 -1.27
C GLY A 38 11.37 -9.25 -0.03
N LEU A 39 11.20 -7.93 0.04
CA LEU A 39 10.33 -7.29 1.03
C LEU A 39 8.86 -7.50 0.64
N ARG A 40 8.04 -7.83 1.64
CA ARG A 40 6.59 -7.95 1.52
C ARG A 40 5.95 -6.77 2.25
N LEU A 41 5.31 -5.89 1.51
CA LEU A 41 4.76 -4.64 2.02
C LEU A 41 3.24 -4.60 1.87
N LEU A 42 2.57 -3.97 2.83
CA LEU A 42 1.15 -3.65 2.80
C LEU A 42 0.98 -2.14 2.76
N LEU A 43 0.39 -1.67 1.67
CA LEU A 43 0.18 -0.24 1.42
C LEU A 43 -1.30 0.06 1.64
N PRO A 44 -1.67 0.92 2.61
CA PRO A 44 -3.07 1.26 2.84
C PRO A 44 -3.72 1.78 1.56
N LEU A 45 -4.86 1.21 1.16
CA LEU A 45 -5.49 1.55 -0.13
C LEU A 45 -5.94 3.01 -0.21
N GLU A 46 -6.33 3.59 0.93
CA GLU A 46 -6.69 5.02 1.00
C GLU A 46 -5.50 5.95 0.76
N GLN A 47 -4.27 5.45 0.93
CA GLN A 47 -3.04 6.21 0.77
C GLN A 47 -2.33 5.91 -0.56
N ALA A 48 -2.68 4.79 -1.21
CA ALA A 48 -2.18 4.36 -2.49
C ALA A 48 -2.93 5.08 -3.63
N GLY A 49 -2.20 5.54 -4.64
CA GLY A 49 -2.75 6.15 -5.85
C GLY A 49 -2.88 5.16 -7.01
N GLU A 50 -2.65 5.68 -8.22
CA GLU A 50 -2.73 4.89 -9.44
C GLU A 50 -1.50 4.01 -9.66
N ILE A 51 -1.72 2.88 -10.33
CA ILE A 51 -0.67 1.94 -10.72
C ILE A 51 -0.36 2.12 -12.21
N PHE A 52 0.93 2.23 -12.54
CA PHE A 52 1.43 2.37 -13.90
C PHE A 52 2.47 1.29 -14.18
N PRO A 53 2.55 0.78 -15.42
CA PRO A 53 3.67 -0.05 -15.81
C PRO A 53 4.97 0.77 -15.82
N TRP A 54 6.09 0.15 -15.47
CA TRP A 54 7.39 0.78 -15.65
C TRP A 54 7.65 1.10 -17.12
N ARG A 55 8.08 2.34 -17.41
CA ARG A 55 8.47 2.81 -18.76
C ARG A 55 9.82 3.51 -18.77
N GLY A 56 10.59 3.37 -17.69
CA GLY A 56 11.83 4.10 -17.46
C GLY A 56 11.63 5.44 -16.76
N VAL A 57 12.75 5.98 -16.29
CA VAL A 57 12.88 7.27 -15.61
C VAL A 57 14.00 8.06 -16.25
N ARG A 58 13.95 9.39 -16.13
CA ARG A 58 15.10 10.25 -16.41
C ARG A 58 15.88 10.44 -15.11
N PRO A 59 17.12 9.94 -15.01
CA PRO A 59 17.89 10.07 -13.78
C PRO A 59 18.20 11.53 -13.47
N VAL A 60 18.22 11.87 -12.19
CA VAL A 60 18.56 13.21 -11.69
C VAL A 60 19.90 13.13 -10.96
N PRO A 61 20.91 13.93 -11.35
CA PRO A 61 22.23 13.86 -10.73
C PRO A 61 22.21 14.39 -9.28
N TYR A 62 23.21 13.97 -8.49
CA TYR A 62 23.37 14.38 -7.08
C TYR A 62 22.14 14.07 -6.21
N THR A 63 21.52 12.91 -6.45
CA THR A 63 20.41 12.41 -5.66
C THR A 63 20.76 11.15 -4.88
N GLN A 64 19.95 10.86 -3.86
CA GLN A 64 20.06 9.66 -3.06
C GLN A 64 19.93 8.40 -3.93
N PRO A 65 20.65 7.30 -3.63
CA PRO A 65 20.62 6.09 -4.45
C PRO A 65 19.25 5.44 -4.63
N TRP A 66 18.33 5.67 -3.67
CA TRP A 66 16.95 5.19 -3.74
C TRP A 66 16.08 6.03 -4.68
N PHE A 67 16.50 7.24 -5.06
CA PHE A 67 15.76 8.10 -5.98
C PHE A 67 16.19 7.82 -7.42
N LEU A 68 15.37 7.08 -8.15
CA LEU A 68 15.72 6.63 -9.51
C LEU A 68 15.68 7.76 -10.54
N GLY A 69 14.93 8.83 -10.26
CA GLY A 69 14.81 10.00 -11.12
C GLY A 69 13.36 10.45 -11.27
N VAL A 70 13.02 11.02 -12.44
CA VAL A 70 11.68 11.52 -12.73
C VAL A 70 11.03 10.77 -13.89
N ALA A 71 9.72 10.53 -13.81
CA ALA A 71 8.91 9.95 -14.87
C ALA A 71 7.73 10.86 -15.22
N ASN A 72 7.22 10.72 -16.44
CA ASN A 72 5.96 11.34 -16.84
C ASN A 72 4.85 10.30 -16.71
N LEU A 73 3.95 10.51 -15.75
CA LEU A 73 2.75 9.71 -15.56
C LEU A 73 1.54 10.54 -15.98
N ARG A 74 0.96 10.19 -17.15
CA ARG A 74 -0.25 10.84 -17.71
C ARG A 74 -0.16 12.37 -17.81
N GLY A 75 1.01 12.91 -18.14
CA GLY A 75 1.24 14.35 -18.30
C GLY A 75 1.77 15.03 -17.04
N VAL A 76 1.86 14.33 -15.91
CA VAL A 76 2.40 14.85 -14.66
C VAL A 76 3.83 14.33 -14.46
N LEU A 77 4.76 15.23 -14.14
CA LEU A 77 6.12 14.85 -13.73
C LEU A 77 6.09 14.41 -12.28
N VAL A 78 6.56 13.19 -12.04
CA VAL A 78 6.65 12.60 -10.70
C VAL A 78 8.08 12.15 -10.40
N GLY A 79 8.49 12.30 -9.15
CA GLY A 79 9.69 11.65 -8.64
C GLY A 79 9.46 10.16 -8.46
N VAL A 80 10.44 9.33 -8.82
CA VAL A 80 10.34 7.88 -8.71
C VAL A 80 11.34 7.37 -7.69
N ALA A 81 10.83 6.79 -6.63
CA ALA A 81 11.62 6.22 -5.54
C ALA A 81 11.56 4.70 -5.58
N ASP A 82 12.72 4.07 -5.43
CA ASP A 82 12.86 2.66 -5.13
C ASP A 82 12.51 2.42 -3.65
N VAL A 83 11.36 1.77 -3.40
CA VAL A 83 10.92 1.47 -2.03
C VAL A 83 11.89 0.52 -1.32
N ALA A 84 12.46 -0.44 -2.03
CA ALA A 84 13.36 -1.43 -1.43
C ALA A 84 14.71 -0.81 -1.05
N ALA A 85 15.31 -0.01 -1.94
CA ALA A 85 16.53 0.74 -1.61
C ALA A 85 16.29 1.78 -0.52
N LEU A 86 15.14 2.47 -0.52
CA LEU A 86 14.77 3.42 0.52
C LEU A 86 14.69 2.76 1.91
N LEU A 87 14.19 1.52 1.97
CA LEU A 87 14.12 0.72 3.19
C LEU A 87 15.43 -0.03 3.52
N GLY A 88 16.51 0.23 2.77
CA GLY A 88 17.83 -0.35 3.03
C GLY A 88 18.02 -1.78 2.51
N ALA A 89 17.13 -2.28 1.66
CA ALA A 89 17.22 -3.59 1.01
C ALA A 89 17.27 -3.46 -0.53
N PRO A 90 18.31 -2.84 -1.11
CA PRO A 90 18.38 -2.64 -2.56
C PRO A 90 18.37 -4.00 -3.29
N GLY A 91 17.46 -4.13 -4.26
CA GLY A 91 17.37 -5.30 -5.12
C GLY A 91 18.10 -5.14 -6.46
N PRO A 92 18.27 -6.21 -7.24
CA PRO A 92 18.86 -6.13 -8.57
C PRO A 92 17.95 -5.34 -9.53
N ARG A 93 18.49 -4.29 -10.14
CA ARG A 93 17.79 -3.42 -11.10
C ARG A 93 18.31 -3.57 -12.51
N SER A 94 18.26 -4.80 -13.01
CA SER A 94 18.45 -5.05 -14.44
C SER A 94 17.26 -4.51 -15.24
N ASP A 95 17.50 -4.15 -16.50
CA ASP A 95 16.44 -3.67 -17.40
C ASP A 95 15.27 -4.66 -17.52
N ALA A 96 15.57 -5.96 -17.52
CA ALA A 96 14.55 -7.01 -17.56
C ALA A 96 13.69 -7.02 -16.27
N ALA A 97 14.31 -6.94 -15.10
CA ALA A 97 13.58 -6.89 -13.83
C ALA A 97 12.72 -5.62 -13.71
N LEU A 98 13.25 -4.49 -14.18
CA LEU A 98 12.52 -3.22 -14.21
C LEU A 98 11.33 -3.25 -15.16
N ALA A 99 11.43 -3.94 -16.31
CA ALA A 99 10.33 -4.05 -17.27
C ALA A 99 9.09 -4.76 -16.71
N GLU A 100 9.26 -5.64 -15.72
CA GLU A 100 8.17 -6.34 -15.03
C GLU A 100 7.63 -5.55 -13.82
N SER A 101 8.32 -4.47 -13.44
CA SER A 101 7.97 -3.66 -12.27
C SER A 101 6.81 -2.70 -12.56
N SER A 102 6.16 -2.26 -11.48
CA SER A 102 5.09 -1.27 -11.51
C SER A 102 5.47 -0.03 -10.71
N LEU A 103 4.96 1.11 -11.14
CA LEU A 103 5.03 2.37 -10.40
C LEU A 103 3.68 2.59 -9.71
N LEU A 104 3.71 2.78 -8.40
CA LEU A 104 2.55 3.13 -7.61
C LEU A 104 2.65 4.61 -7.22
N SER A 105 1.75 5.45 -7.73
CA SER A 105 1.71 6.85 -7.29
C SER A 105 1.21 6.94 -5.83
N LEU A 106 1.64 7.99 -5.13
CA LEU A 106 1.03 8.34 -3.84
C LEU A 106 -0.34 8.97 -4.06
N ASN A 107 -1.17 8.99 -3.00
CA ASN A 107 -2.45 9.71 -3.04
C ASN A 107 -2.20 11.21 -3.26
N ALA A 108 -2.94 11.82 -4.20
CA ALA A 108 -2.84 13.23 -4.54
C ALA A 108 -3.09 14.17 -3.35
N ALA A 109 -3.85 13.73 -2.34
CA ALA A 109 -4.10 14.46 -1.10
C ALA A 109 -2.83 14.72 -0.27
N PHE A 110 -1.73 14.00 -0.53
CA PHE A 110 -0.46 14.25 0.16
C PHE A 110 0.32 15.42 -0.43
N GLU A 111 -0.10 15.96 -1.58
CA GLU A 111 0.58 17.07 -2.27
C GLU A 111 2.07 16.79 -2.60
N VAL A 112 2.45 15.51 -2.64
CA VAL A 112 3.78 15.04 -3.03
C VAL A 112 3.66 14.25 -4.33
N ASN A 113 4.20 14.82 -5.42
CA ASN A 113 4.22 14.18 -6.73
C ASN A 113 5.32 13.11 -6.82
N ALA A 114 5.08 11.98 -6.16
CA ALA A 114 5.99 10.85 -6.15
C ALA A 114 5.29 9.53 -6.47
N ALA A 115 6.07 8.57 -6.98
CA ALA A 115 5.68 7.20 -7.18
C ALA A 115 6.74 6.25 -6.62
N LEU A 116 6.27 5.13 -6.07
CA LEU A 116 7.11 4.05 -5.58
C LEU A 116 7.24 2.98 -6.65
N LEU A 117 8.47 2.58 -6.95
CA LEU A 117 8.74 1.39 -7.73
C LEU A 117 8.51 0.16 -6.87
N VAL A 118 7.65 -0.75 -7.34
CA VAL A 118 7.40 -2.07 -6.74
C VAL A 118 7.61 -3.14 -7.79
N GLU A 119 8.16 -4.29 -7.41
CA GLU A 119 8.48 -5.35 -8.39
C GLU A 119 7.24 -6.16 -8.75
N ARG A 120 6.40 -6.49 -7.76
CA ARG A 120 5.21 -7.30 -7.98
C ARG A 120 4.03 -6.83 -7.13
N LEU A 121 2.85 -6.86 -7.72
CA LEU A 121 1.58 -6.69 -7.01
C LEU A 121 1.08 -8.07 -6.58
N ALA A 122 0.99 -8.31 -5.28
CA ALA A 122 0.51 -9.57 -4.70
C ALA A 122 -1.02 -9.57 -4.44
N GLY A 123 -1.72 -8.51 -4.85
CA GLY A 123 -3.17 -8.38 -4.79
C GLY A 123 -3.68 -7.54 -3.61
N LEU A 124 -5.01 -7.53 -3.45
CA LEU A 124 -5.68 -6.81 -2.37
C LEU A 124 -5.86 -7.72 -1.15
N ARG A 125 -5.65 -7.18 0.05
CA ARG A 125 -5.79 -7.92 1.31
C ARG A 125 -6.64 -7.16 2.32
N GLY A 126 -7.53 -7.89 2.99
CA GLY A 126 -8.28 -7.44 4.16
C GLY A 126 -7.64 -7.93 5.47
N PRO A 127 -8.15 -7.48 6.63
CA PRO A 127 -7.66 -7.92 7.94
C PRO A 127 -7.80 -9.43 8.18
N ASP A 128 -8.78 -10.05 7.54
CA ASP A 128 -9.06 -11.50 7.55
C ASP A 128 -7.97 -12.34 6.87
N ALA A 129 -7.11 -11.73 6.05
CA ALA A 129 -5.97 -12.41 5.44
C ALA A 129 -4.83 -12.71 6.43
N PHE A 130 -4.92 -12.22 7.67
CA PHE A 130 -3.85 -12.30 8.67
C PHE A 130 -4.32 -12.96 9.96
N VAL A 131 -3.43 -13.75 10.55
CA VAL A 131 -3.68 -14.49 11.80
C VAL A 131 -3.03 -13.83 13.02
N ALA A 132 -2.04 -12.96 12.79
CA ALA A 132 -1.38 -12.20 13.85
C ALA A 132 -0.95 -10.81 13.36
N SER A 133 -0.74 -9.91 14.31
CA SER A 133 -0.22 -8.57 14.11
C SER A 133 0.78 -8.25 15.21
N GLU A 134 1.99 -7.88 14.83
CA GLU A 134 3.07 -7.44 15.72
C GLU A 134 3.24 -5.93 15.61
N PRO A 135 3.45 -5.20 16.72
CA PRO A 135 3.73 -3.77 16.66
C PRO A 135 5.07 -3.51 15.94
N PRO A 136 5.27 -2.28 15.42
CA PRO A 136 6.56 -1.88 14.87
C PRO A 136 7.69 -2.10 15.90
N ALA A 137 8.87 -2.46 15.41
CA ALA A 137 10.05 -2.60 16.27
C ALA A 137 10.38 -1.29 16.99
N ALA A 138 10.95 -1.38 18.19
CA ALA A 138 11.36 -0.19 18.94
C ALA A 138 12.42 0.59 18.14
N GLY A 139 12.17 1.88 17.91
CA GLY A 139 13.03 2.75 17.11
C GLY A 139 12.84 2.64 15.59
N ALA A 140 11.82 1.89 15.13
CA ALA A 140 11.46 1.88 13.71
C ALA A 140 11.06 3.28 13.24
N PRO A 141 11.35 3.64 11.98
CA PRO A 141 10.84 4.87 11.38
C PRO A 141 9.32 4.97 11.46
N PRO A 142 8.75 6.18 11.56
CA PRO A 142 7.31 6.38 11.77
C PRO A 142 6.44 5.91 10.61
N TYR A 143 7.03 5.74 9.42
CA TYR A 143 6.34 5.19 8.25
C TYR A 143 6.27 3.66 8.24
N LEU A 144 6.94 2.97 9.17
CA LEU A 144 6.80 1.52 9.34
C LEU A 144 5.73 1.23 10.40
N GLY A 145 4.59 0.76 9.92
CA GLY A 145 3.46 0.34 10.74
C GLY A 145 3.62 -1.07 11.34
N PRO A 146 2.52 -1.70 11.79
CA PRO A 146 2.57 -3.06 12.31
C PRO A 146 3.00 -4.07 11.24
N CYS A 147 3.53 -5.21 11.69
CA CYS A 147 3.83 -6.35 10.84
C CYS A 147 2.72 -7.40 10.98
N HIS A 148 2.02 -7.69 9.89
CA HIS A 148 0.99 -8.71 9.84
C HIS A 148 1.56 -10.06 9.39
N ILE A 149 1.04 -11.15 9.97
CA ILE A 149 1.46 -12.51 9.63
C ILE A 149 0.27 -13.24 9.03
N ASP A 150 0.44 -13.78 7.81
CA ASP A 150 -0.57 -14.60 7.16
C ASP A 150 -0.56 -16.05 7.68
N ALA A 151 -1.59 -16.83 7.33
CA ALA A 151 -1.72 -18.21 7.77
C ALA A 151 -0.56 -19.14 7.32
N GLN A 152 0.24 -18.71 6.34
CA GLN A 152 1.39 -19.44 5.81
C GLN A 152 2.69 -19.03 6.51
N GLY A 153 2.61 -18.14 7.52
CA GLY A 153 3.78 -17.59 8.23
C GLY A 153 4.47 -16.46 7.47
N GLY A 154 3.90 -15.98 6.35
CA GLY A 154 4.40 -14.84 5.60
C GLY A 154 4.26 -13.57 6.42
N ARG A 155 5.38 -12.86 6.62
CA ARG A 155 5.44 -11.57 7.31
C ARG A 155 5.25 -10.44 6.31
N TRP A 156 4.37 -9.50 6.63
CA TRP A 156 3.98 -8.38 5.79
C TRP A 156 4.10 -7.08 6.58
N GLN A 157 4.99 -6.20 6.14
CA GLN A 157 5.24 -4.92 6.80
C GLN A 157 4.27 -3.87 6.28
N VAL A 158 3.48 -3.24 7.16
CA VAL A 158 2.68 -2.06 6.77
C VAL A 158 3.63 -0.89 6.52
N LEU A 159 3.48 -0.24 5.36
CA LEU A 159 4.18 0.99 5.03
C LEU A 159 3.14 2.11 4.92
N ASP A 160 3.17 3.02 5.89
CA ASP A 160 2.32 4.21 5.90
C ASP A 160 2.90 5.23 4.91
N LEU A 161 2.19 5.40 3.79
CA LEU A 161 2.60 6.27 2.70
C LEU A 161 2.44 7.75 3.05
N GLN A 162 1.51 8.09 3.94
CA GLN A 162 1.33 9.47 4.40
C GLN A 162 2.49 9.89 5.31
N ALA A 163 2.81 9.06 6.30
CA ALA A 163 3.97 9.28 7.17
C ALA A 163 5.27 9.27 6.35
N LEU A 164 5.37 8.40 5.34
CA LEU A 164 6.53 8.35 4.46
C LEU A 164 6.68 9.65 3.65
N SER A 165 5.59 10.12 3.02
CA SER A 165 5.64 11.29 2.13
C SER A 165 6.04 12.57 2.85
N GLN A 166 5.85 12.63 4.17
CA GLN A 166 6.18 13.78 5.01
C GLN A 166 7.55 13.63 5.70
N HIS A 167 8.17 12.45 5.62
CA HIS A 167 9.40 12.16 6.36
C HIS A 167 10.63 12.81 5.69
N PRO A 168 11.56 13.43 6.45
CA PRO A 168 12.75 14.06 5.89
C PRO A 168 13.62 13.12 5.03
N ALA A 169 13.69 11.83 5.39
CA ALA A 169 14.43 10.84 4.61
C ALA A 169 13.85 10.60 3.20
N PHE A 170 12.56 10.87 2.99
CA PHE A 170 11.90 10.76 1.69
C PHE A 170 11.86 12.10 0.94
N LEU A 171 11.76 13.23 1.65
CA LEU A 171 11.76 14.55 1.04
C LEU A 171 13.18 15.02 0.65
N GLY A 172 14.20 14.61 1.42
CA GLY A 172 15.61 14.95 1.22
C GLY A 172 16.26 14.11 0.13
N ILE A 173 15.92 14.37 -1.13
CA ILE A 173 16.45 13.61 -2.28
C ILE A 173 17.89 13.94 -2.64
N SER A 174 18.48 15.05 -2.16
CA SER A 174 19.85 15.45 -2.49
C SER A 174 20.89 14.76 -1.61
N VAL A 175 22.07 14.50 -2.17
CA VAL A 175 23.29 14.06 -1.45
C VAL A 175 24.27 15.19 -1.23
#